data_AF-N2JD16-F1
#
_entry.id   AF-N2JD16-F1
#
_cell.length_a   1.000
_cell.length_b   1.000
_cell.length_c   1.000
_cell.angle_alpha   90.00
_cell.angle_beta   90.00
_cell.angle_gamma   90.00
#
_symmetry.space_group_name_H-M   'P 1'
#
loop_
_entity.id
_entity.type
_entity.pdbx_description
1 polymer ?
#
loop_
_entity_poly.entity_id
_entity_poly.type
_entity_poly.pdbx_seq_one_letter_code
_entity_poly.pdbx_strand_id
1 'polypeptide(L)'
;MMIDRSSIEARDAIRADLSAAVNAFLEQGKQIDVISVPTVSRPYNVRTDFRLEGSPRDPKPKRKRDSKTRLAQRIERAAQRQAKLNDEIQTIRQMAATGASKVEVAEKLGRDRKWVGQKAVAHGIEFVGIISGKNLEAFEAAKAERARLAEIIKRDMLDLSGTEVAKALGIAISHTYRILAEHDITLNSARRK
;
A
#
# COMPACT_ATOMS: atom_id res chain seq x y z
N MET A 1 -26.71 48.22 0.80
CA MET A 1 -26.84 47.01 1.62
C MET A 1 -27.09 47.46 3.06
N MET A 2 -28.31 47.29 3.57
CA MET A 2 -28.60 47.52 4.99
C MET A 2 -28.14 46.29 5.77
N ILE A 3 -27.22 46.46 6.71
CA ILE A 3 -26.82 45.38 7.61
C ILE A 3 -27.93 45.24 8.66
N ASP A 4 -28.50 44.05 8.78
CA ASP A 4 -29.60 43.77 9.69
C ASP A 4 -29.11 43.87 11.14
N ARG A 5 -29.55 44.93 11.84
CA ARG A 5 -29.09 45.28 13.20
C ARG A 5 -29.45 44.20 14.22
N SER A 6 -30.56 43.50 14.00
CA SER A 6 -30.99 42.36 14.83
C SER A 6 -29.99 41.20 14.79
N SER A 7 -29.36 40.96 13.64
CA SER A 7 -28.37 39.91 13.46
C SER A 7 -27.04 40.22 14.14
N ILE A 8 -26.71 41.52 14.32
CA ILE A 8 -25.51 41.96 15.03
C ILE A 8 -25.73 41.76 16.53
N GLU A 9 -26.86 42.22 17.06
CA GLU A 9 -27.19 42.12 18.48
C GLU A 9 -27.27 40.66 18.95
N ALA A 10 -27.83 39.76 18.15
CA ALA A 10 -27.84 38.33 18.44
C ALA A 10 -26.43 37.72 18.51
N ARG A 11 -25.50 38.18 17.67
CA ARG A 11 -24.10 37.72 17.69
C ARG A 11 -23.33 38.25 18.89
N ASP A 12 -23.59 39.49 19.28
CA ASP A 12 -22.93 40.11 20.42
C ASP A 12 -23.35 39.44 21.74
N ALA A 13 -24.61 39.04 21.87
CA ALA A 13 -25.08 38.24 23.00
C ALA A 13 -24.36 36.89 23.11
N ILE A 14 -24.28 36.13 22.00
CA ILE A 14 -23.57 34.85 21.95
C ILE A 14 -22.08 35.02 22.27
N ARG A 15 -21.48 36.13 21.82
CA ARG A 15 -20.07 36.45 22.09
C ARG A 15 -19.82 36.75 23.57
N ALA A 16 -20.74 37.45 24.22
CA ALA A 16 -20.67 37.73 25.64
C ALA A 16 -20.73 36.44 26.47
N ASP A 17 -21.68 35.55 26.16
CA ASP A 17 -21.84 34.26 26.86
C ASP A 17 -20.60 33.36 26.70
N LEU A 18 -20.06 33.28 25.49
CA LEU A 18 -18.82 32.53 25.22
C LEU A 18 -17.63 33.11 25.98
N SER A 19 -17.51 34.44 26.06
CA SER A 19 -16.41 35.08 26.79
C SER A 19 -16.49 34.81 28.29
N ALA A 20 -17.69 34.81 28.88
CA ALA A 20 -17.90 34.48 30.28
C ALA A 20 -17.53 33.01 30.57
N ALA A 21 -17.92 32.08 29.70
CA ALA A 21 -17.58 30.66 29.84
C ALA A 21 -16.06 30.40 29.74
N VAL A 22 -15.36 31.10 28.82
CA VAL A 22 -13.91 31.00 28.69
C VAL A 22 -13.19 31.54 29.93
N ASN A 23 -13.65 32.66 30.48
CA ASN A 23 -13.05 33.24 31.69
C ASN A 23 -13.24 32.30 32.90
N ALA A 24 -14.43 31.73 33.09
CA ALA A 24 -14.69 30.75 34.14
C ALA A 24 -13.82 29.48 33.97
N PHE A 25 -13.54 29.08 32.74
CA PHE A 25 -12.65 27.94 32.45
C PHE A 25 -11.18 28.24 32.80
N LEU A 26 -10.71 29.46 32.52
CA LEU A 26 -9.36 29.91 32.86
C LEU A 26 -9.17 30.13 34.37
N GLU A 27 -10.19 30.64 35.07
CA GLU A 27 -10.18 30.80 36.53
C GLU A 27 -10.10 29.45 37.27
N GLN A 28 -10.60 28.37 36.66
CA GLN A 28 -10.45 26.99 37.16
C GLN A 28 -9.02 26.43 36.98
N GLY A 29 -8.06 27.24 36.51
CA GLY A 29 -6.66 26.85 36.34
C GLY A 29 -6.42 25.88 35.19
N LYS A 30 -7.40 25.69 34.31
CA LYS A 30 -7.28 24.79 33.16
C LYS A 30 -6.54 25.51 32.03
N GLN A 31 -5.55 24.84 31.44
CA GLN A 31 -4.86 25.34 30.26
C GLN A 31 -5.69 25.05 29.01
N ILE A 32 -5.83 26.07 28.16
CA ILE A 32 -6.34 25.89 26.81
C ILE A 32 -5.13 25.57 25.94
N ASP A 33 -5.04 24.33 25.47
CA ASP A 33 -4.08 23.97 24.44
C ASP A 33 -4.43 24.77 23.19
N VAL A 34 -3.65 25.82 22.92
CA VAL A 34 -3.70 26.52 21.63
C VAL A 34 -3.14 25.54 20.62
N ILE A 35 -4.01 24.70 20.07
CA ILE A 35 -3.72 23.93 18.87
C ILE A 35 -3.42 24.99 17.83
N SER A 36 -2.13 25.18 17.51
CA SER A 36 -1.74 25.98 16.35
C SER A 36 -2.25 25.22 15.14
N VAL A 37 -3.51 25.43 14.78
CA VAL A 37 -4.00 25.03 13.47
C VAL A 37 -3.09 25.79 12.52
N PRO A 38 -2.26 25.10 11.71
CA PRO A 38 -1.46 25.80 10.73
C PRO A 38 -2.46 26.62 9.95
N THR A 39 -2.31 27.95 10.01
CA THR A 39 -3.15 28.86 9.26
C THR A 39 -2.79 28.60 7.82
N VAL A 40 -3.42 27.59 7.22
CA VAL A 40 -3.48 27.45 5.79
C VAL A 40 -4.43 28.58 5.40
N SER A 41 -3.90 29.80 5.41
CA SER A 41 -4.42 30.90 4.63
C SER A 41 -4.25 30.46 3.18
N ARG A 42 -5.11 29.54 2.74
CA ARG A 42 -5.51 29.54 1.36
C ARG A 42 -6.36 30.81 1.29
N PRO A 43 -5.90 31.89 0.63
CA PRO A 43 -6.83 32.93 0.30
C PRO A 43 -8.02 32.22 -0.35
N TYR A 44 -9.22 32.42 0.18
CA TYR A 44 -10.40 32.11 -0.58
C TYR A 44 -10.14 32.78 -1.94
N ASN A 45 -10.08 31.97 -3.00
CA ASN A 45 -10.10 32.51 -4.34
C ASN A 45 -11.50 33.10 -4.49
N VAL A 46 -11.68 34.31 -3.98
CA VAL A 46 -12.76 35.18 -4.40
C VAL A 46 -12.49 35.34 -5.88
N ARG A 47 -13.22 34.58 -6.68
CA ARG A 47 -13.31 34.79 -8.12
C ARG A 47 -13.84 36.20 -8.27
N THR A 48 -12.93 37.17 -8.34
CA THR A 48 -13.20 38.51 -8.84
C THR A 48 -13.34 38.40 -10.35
N ASP A 49 -14.27 37.56 -10.79
CA ASP A 49 -14.69 37.45 -12.19
C ASP A 49 -15.75 38.55 -12.48
N PHE A 50 -15.63 39.73 -11.86
CA PHE A 50 -16.22 40.96 -12.38
C PHE A 50 -15.41 41.37 -13.60
N ARG A 51 -15.64 40.66 -14.70
CA ARG A 51 -15.01 40.92 -15.98
C ARG A 51 -16.08 41.50 -16.90
N LEU A 52 -15.85 42.71 -17.42
CA LEU A 52 -16.53 43.10 -18.65
C LEU A 52 -16.19 42.06 -19.71
N GLU A 53 -17.22 41.48 -20.34
CA GLU A 53 -17.04 40.62 -21.49
C GLU A 53 -16.23 41.38 -22.55
N GLY A 54 -15.05 40.84 -22.93
CA GLY A 54 -14.19 41.42 -23.96
C GLY A 54 -12.78 41.83 -23.52
N SER A 55 -12.46 41.92 -22.22
CA SER A 55 -11.10 42.31 -21.80
C SER A 55 -10.06 41.22 -22.15
N PRO A 56 -9.03 41.53 -22.98
CA PRO A 56 -7.97 40.58 -23.33
C PRO A 56 -7.29 40.00 -22.10
N ARG A 57 -7.04 38.68 -22.08
CA ARG A 57 -6.15 38.09 -21.08
C ARG A 57 -4.73 38.53 -21.39
N ASP A 58 -4.13 39.33 -20.51
CA ASP A 58 -2.68 39.52 -20.55
C ASP A 58 -1.98 38.15 -20.54
N PRO A 59 -1.13 37.86 -21.53
CA PRO A 59 -0.42 36.60 -21.56
C PRO A 59 0.47 36.52 -20.32
N LYS A 60 0.19 35.53 -19.46
CA LYS A 60 1.02 35.28 -18.27
C LYS A 60 2.48 35.21 -18.70
N PRO A 61 3.41 35.92 -18.02
CA PRO A 61 4.80 35.94 -18.42
C PRO A 61 5.34 34.51 -18.42
N LYS A 62 5.76 34.04 -19.61
CA LYS A 62 6.43 32.75 -19.76
C LYS A 62 7.79 32.83 -19.07
N ARG A 63 7.85 32.49 -17.79
CA ARG A 63 9.11 32.29 -17.09
C ARG A 63 9.86 31.17 -17.84
N LYS A 64 10.96 31.52 -18.53
CA LYS A 64 11.94 30.54 -19.01
C LYS A 64 12.50 29.86 -17.77
N ARG A 65 12.01 28.67 -17.45
CA ARG A 65 12.53 27.85 -16.35
C ARG A 65 13.69 27.05 -16.90
N ASP A 66 14.85 27.17 -16.28
CA ASP A 66 16.04 26.40 -16.65
C ASP A 66 15.76 24.90 -16.53
N SER A 67 15.66 24.23 -17.67
CA SER A 67 15.38 22.79 -17.75
C SER A 67 16.51 21.95 -17.15
N LYS A 68 17.75 22.44 -17.23
CA LYS A 68 18.97 21.79 -16.76
C LYS A 68 19.01 21.64 -15.24
N THR A 69 18.68 22.70 -14.50
CA THR A 69 18.62 22.67 -13.03
C THR A 69 17.47 21.81 -12.52
N ARG A 70 16.32 21.80 -13.22
CA ARG A 70 15.18 20.94 -12.89
C ARG A 70 15.50 19.45 -13.11
N LEU A 71 16.23 19.10 -14.16
CA LEU A 71 16.64 17.72 -14.42
C LEU A 71 17.61 17.25 -13.33
N ALA A 72 18.61 18.06 -12.98
CA ALA A 72 19.55 17.76 -11.91
C ALA A 72 18.84 17.50 -10.57
N GLN A 73 17.90 18.38 -10.18
CA GLN A 73 17.09 18.18 -8.96
C GLN A 73 16.22 16.91 -9.01
N ARG A 74 15.75 16.50 -10.19
CA ARG A 74 14.97 15.25 -10.34
C ARG A 74 15.86 14.02 -10.17
N ILE A 75 17.06 14.05 -10.74
CA ILE A 75 18.05 12.96 -10.61
C ILE A 75 18.45 12.82 -9.14
N GLU A 76 18.76 13.93 -8.48
CA GLU A 76 19.14 13.94 -7.06
C GLU A 76 18.04 13.37 -6.15
N ARG A 77 16.78 13.81 -6.35
CA ARG A 77 15.64 13.25 -5.60
C ARG A 77 15.39 11.78 -5.91
N ALA A 78 15.62 11.35 -7.15
CA ALA A 78 15.50 9.94 -7.51
C ALA A 78 16.58 9.10 -6.81
N ALA A 79 17.82 9.59 -6.76
CA ALA A 79 18.93 8.95 -6.05
C ALA A 79 18.64 8.84 -4.54
N GLN A 80 18.16 9.91 -3.91
CA GLN A 80 17.77 9.90 -2.49
C GLN A 80 16.67 8.88 -2.18
N ARG A 81 15.65 8.79 -3.05
CA ARG A 81 14.58 7.80 -2.91
C ARG A 81 15.11 6.37 -3.06
N GLN A 82 16.03 6.17 -4.00
CA GLN A 82 16.62 4.85 -4.21
C GLN A 82 17.49 4.42 -3.03
N ALA A 83 18.29 5.34 -2.47
CA ALA A 83 19.07 5.08 -1.27
C ALA A 83 18.17 4.67 -0.10
N LYS A 84 17.11 5.44 0.17
CA LYS A 84 16.13 5.10 1.22
C LYS A 84 15.49 3.73 1.00
N LEU A 85 15.12 3.40 -0.24
CA LEU A 85 14.54 2.09 -0.56
C LEU A 85 15.55 0.96 -0.30
N ASN A 86 16.83 1.16 -0.62
CA ASN A 86 17.87 0.17 -0.37
C ASN A 86 18.05 -0.08 1.13
N ASP A 87 18.01 0.97 1.95
CA ASP A 87 18.08 0.86 3.42
C ASP A 87 16.86 0.11 4.00
N GLU A 88 15.66 0.43 3.50
CA GLU A 88 14.42 -0.29 3.85
C GLU A 88 14.54 -1.78 3.48
N ILE A 89 15.09 -2.11 2.31
CA ILE A 89 15.29 -3.50 1.86
C ILE A 89 16.33 -4.24 2.72
N GLN A 90 17.44 -3.58 3.09
CA GLN A 90 18.42 -4.17 4.01
C GLN A 90 17.80 -4.50 5.36
N THR A 91 16.95 -3.62 5.88
CA THR A 91 16.21 -3.84 7.12
C THR A 91 15.28 -5.05 7.00
N ILE A 92 14.55 -5.18 5.87
CA ILE A 92 13.71 -6.35 5.59
C ILE A 92 14.55 -7.63 5.59
N ARG A 93 15.72 -7.64 4.94
CA ARG A 93 16.62 -8.80 4.90
C ARG A 93 17.09 -9.23 6.28
N GLN A 94 17.57 -8.27 7.08
CA GLN A 94 18.06 -8.56 8.43
C GLN A 94 16.96 -9.14 9.31
N MET A 95 15.78 -8.53 9.29
CA MET A 95 14.66 -8.99 10.10
C MET A 95 14.10 -10.34 9.64
N ALA A 96 14.01 -10.56 8.33
CA ALA A 96 13.62 -11.86 7.79
C ALA A 96 14.62 -12.96 8.20
N ALA A 97 15.92 -12.66 8.18
CA ALA A 97 16.96 -13.59 8.62
C ALA A 97 16.87 -13.91 10.12
N THR A 98 16.42 -12.98 10.96
CA THR A 98 16.16 -13.22 12.39
C THR A 98 14.83 -13.91 12.67
N GLY A 99 14.07 -14.30 11.63
CA GLY A 99 12.77 -14.98 11.76
C GLY A 99 11.59 -14.05 12.07
N ALA A 100 11.74 -12.74 11.91
CA ALA A 100 10.66 -11.79 12.17
C ALA A 100 9.52 -11.94 11.17
N SER A 101 8.29 -11.74 11.64
CA SER A 101 7.11 -11.85 10.79
C SER A 101 6.96 -10.63 9.86
N LYS A 102 6.21 -10.80 8.76
CA LYS A 102 5.88 -9.68 7.85
C LYS A 102 5.20 -8.51 8.56
N VAL A 103 4.50 -8.77 9.66
CA VAL A 103 3.77 -7.76 10.44
C VAL A 103 4.76 -6.93 11.25
N GLU A 104 5.68 -7.58 11.97
CA GLU A 104 6.73 -6.90 12.74
C GLU A 104 7.63 -6.03 11.84
N VAL A 105 7.97 -6.55 10.66
CA VAL A 105 8.76 -5.77 9.68
C VAL A 105 7.98 -4.57 9.16
N ALA A 106 6.68 -4.72 8.94
CA ALA A 106 5.80 -3.63 8.48
C ALA A 106 5.68 -2.53 9.55
N GLU A 107 5.51 -2.90 10.81
CA GLU A 107 5.45 -1.98 11.94
C GLU A 107 6.75 -1.21 12.13
N LYS A 108 7.91 -1.89 12.09
CA LYS A 108 9.22 -1.24 12.24
C LYS A 108 9.51 -0.23 11.13
N LEU A 109 9.07 -0.52 9.91
CA LEU A 109 9.29 0.36 8.75
C LEU A 109 8.19 1.42 8.58
N GLY A 110 7.10 1.36 9.34
CA GLY A 110 5.92 2.20 9.13
C GLY A 110 5.31 2.02 7.74
N ARG A 111 5.32 0.79 7.22
CA ARG A 111 4.84 0.44 5.88
C ARG A 111 3.67 -0.56 5.96
N ASP A 112 2.96 -0.69 4.85
CA ASP A 112 1.93 -1.72 4.71
C ASP A 112 2.57 -3.11 4.58
N ARG A 113 2.00 -4.10 5.26
CA ARG A 113 2.33 -5.53 5.11
C ARG A 113 2.34 -5.97 3.65
N LYS A 114 1.38 -5.49 2.83
CA LYS A 114 1.34 -5.82 1.39
C LYS A 114 2.58 -5.30 0.66
N TRP A 115 3.00 -4.07 0.98
CA TRP A 115 4.20 -3.47 0.41
C TRP A 115 5.45 -4.26 0.78
N VAL A 116 5.60 -4.64 2.06
CA VAL A 116 6.71 -5.48 2.54
C VAL A 116 6.73 -6.83 1.81
N GLY A 117 5.58 -7.47 1.66
CA GLY A 117 5.45 -8.73 0.93
C GLY A 117 5.86 -8.62 -0.54
N GLN A 118 5.41 -7.58 -1.24
CA GLN A 118 5.78 -7.35 -2.64
C GLN A 118 7.27 -7.07 -2.81
N LYS A 119 7.87 -6.29 -1.90
CA LYS A 119 9.30 -5.99 -1.93
C LYS A 119 10.15 -7.22 -1.61
N ALA A 120 9.73 -8.03 -0.65
CA ALA A 120 10.41 -9.27 -0.36
C ALA A 120 10.42 -10.22 -1.56
N VAL A 121 9.28 -10.40 -2.24
CA VAL A 121 9.22 -11.21 -3.47
C VAL A 121 10.12 -10.63 -4.57
N ALA A 122 10.08 -9.32 -4.79
CA ALA A 122 10.90 -8.66 -5.81
C ALA A 122 12.41 -8.78 -5.55
N HIS A 123 12.82 -8.97 -4.29
CA HIS A 123 14.22 -9.05 -3.88
C HIS A 123 14.65 -10.45 -3.39
N GLY A 124 13.82 -11.47 -3.63
CA GLY A 124 14.11 -12.87 -3.25
C GLY A 124 14.23 -13.11 -1.75
N ILE A 125 13.52 -12.33 -0.93
CA ILE A 125 13.55 -12.45 0.53
C ILE A 125 12.40 -13.36 0.95
N GLU A 126 12.74 -14.49 1.55
CA GLU A 126 11.76 -15.39 2.13
C GLU A 126 11.51 -15.01 3.58
N PHE A 127 10.25 -14.83 3.92
CA PHE A 127 9.85 -14.75 5.31
C PHE A 127 9.51 -16.15 5.78
N VAL A 128 10.02 -16.54 6.95
CA VAL A 128 9.53 -17.71 7.66
C VAL A 128 8.05 -17.45 7.91
N GLY A 129 7.20 -18.14 7.15
CA GLY A 129 5.76 -17.97 7.28
C GLY A 129 5.37 -18.39 8.68
N ILE A 130 4.80 -17.48 9.47
CA ILE A 130 3.85 -17.90 10.49
C ILE A 130 2.65 -18.42 9.71
N ILE A 131 2.73 -19.69 9.32
CA ILE A 131 1.56 -20.42 8.91
C ILE A 131 0.73 -20.50 10.19
N SER A 132 -0.29 -19.64 10.33
CA SER A 132 -1.23 -19.75 11.44
C SER A 132 -1.70 -21.20 11.52
N GLY A 133 -1.76 -21.84 12.69
CA GLY A 133 -1.96 -23.30 12.81
C GLY A 133 -3.03 -23.90 11.89
N LYS A 134 -4.16 -23.18 11.66
CA LYS A 134 -5.22 -23.57 10.71
C LYS A 134 -4.77 -23.72 9.24
N ASN A 135 -3.80 -22.92 8.81
CA ASN A 135 -3.21 -22.99 7.48
C ASN A 135 -2.09 -24.04 7.41
N LEU A 136 -1.53 -24.48 8.54
CA LEU A 136 -0.47 -25.49 8.58
C LEU A 136 -1.06 -26.86 8.36
N GLU A 137 -2.14 -27.18 9.08
CA GLU A 137 -2.92 -28.39 8.85
C GLU A 137 -3.44 -28.46 7.40
N ALA A 138 -3.95 -27.35 6.87
CA ALA A 138 -4.39 -27.29 5.48
C ALA A 138 -3.24 -27.45 4.47
N PHE A 139 -2.07 -26.89 4.76
CA PHE A 139 -0.88 -27.02 3.91
C PHE A 139 -0.31 -28.44 3.95
N GLU A 140 -0.21 -29.04 5.12
CA GLU A 140 0.24 -30.42 5.32
C GLU A 140 -0.75 -31.42 4.71
N ALA A 141 -2.05 -31.20 4.87
CA ALA A 141 -3.08 -32.00 4.21
C ALA A 141 -2.97 -31.90 2.68
N ALA A 142 -2.78 -30.68 2.13
CA ALA A 142 -2.57 -30.49 0.70
C ALA A 142 -1.24 -31.09 0.20
N LYS A 143 -0.22 -31.17 1.06
CA LYS A 143 1.06 -31.83 0.73
C LYS A 143 0.92 -33.36 0.76
N ALA A 144 0.23 -33.90 1.75
CA ALA A 144 -0.05 -35.32 1.86
C ALA A 144 -0.90 -35.82 0.70
N GLU A 145 -1.91 -35.05 0.29
CA GLU A 145 -2.75 -35.39 -0.87
C GLU A 145 -1.95 -35.39 -2.17
N ARG A 146 -1.08 -34.39 -2.38
CA ARG A 146 -0.18 -34.37 -3.54
C ARG A 146 0.78 -35.55 -3.57
N ALA A 147 1.31 -35.97 -2.42
CA ALA A 147 2.15 -37.15 -2.33
C ALA A 147 1.37 -38.43 -2.69
N ARG A 148 0.11 -38.58 -2.25
CA ARG A 148 -0.75 -39.71 -2.64
C ARG A 148 -1.00 -39.75 -4.15
N LEU A 149 -1.33 -38.59 -4.74
CA LEU A 149 -1.53 -38.47 -6.18
C LEU A 149 -0.25 -38.78 -6.97
N ALA A 150 0.91 -38.36 -6.47
CA ALA A 150 2.20 -38.68 -7.07
C ALA A 150 2.47 -40.20 -7.10
N GLU A 151 2.15 -40.93 -6.03
CA GLU A 151 2.27 -42.39 -5.99
C GLU A 151 1.34 -43.07 -6.99
N ILE A 152 0.09 -42.61 -7.12
CA ILE A 152 -0.86 -43.11 -8.13
C ILE A 152 -0.32 -42.87 -9.54
N ILE A 153 0.22 -41.68 -9.81
CA ILE A 153 0.79 -41.34 -11.12
C ILE A 153 1.97 -42.25 -11.46
N LYS A 154 2.89 -42.46 -10.50
CA LYS A 154 4.07 -43.33 -10.67
C LYS A 154 3.68 -44.79 -10.92
N ARG A 155 2.60 -45.26 -10.29
CA ARG A 155 2.16 -46.65 -10.39
C ARG A 155 1.44 -46.95 -11.69
N ASP A 156 0.46 -46.11 -12.05
CA ASP A 156 -0.56 -46.49 -13.02
C ASP A 156 -0.61 -45.59 -14.27
N MET A 157 0.09 -44.44 -14.28
CA MET A 157 -0.17 -43.37 -15.26
C MET A 157 1.07 -42.83 -16.00
N LEU A 158 2.23 -43.49 -15.90
CA LEU A 158 3.46 -43.04 -16.57
C LEU A 158 3.37 -43.02 -18.11
N ASP A 159 2.52 -43.88 -18.68
CA ASP A 159 2.30 -43.99 -20.12
C ASP A 159 1.33 -42.95 -20.69
N LEU A 160 0.67 -42.16 -19.83
CA LEU A 160 -0.32 -41.16 -20.22
C LEU A 160 0.32 -39.78 -20.42
N SER A 161 -0.31 -38.97 -21.26
CA SER A 161 0.01 -37.55 -21.40
C SER A 161 -0.45 -36.75 -20.17
N GLY A 162 0.20 -35.63 -19.87
CA GLY A 162 -0.17 -34.78 -18.73
C GLY A 162 -1.64 -34.31 -18.76
N THR A 163 -2.21 -34.11 -19.95
CA THR A 163 -3.64 -33.81 -20.16
C THR A 163 -4.56 -34.97 -19.75
N GLU A 164 -4.17 -36.20 -20.08
CA GLU A 164 -4.94 -37.40 -19.73
C GLU A 164 -4.85 -37.70 -18.23
N VAL A 165 -3.66 -37.52 -17.64
CA VAL A 165 -3.46 -37.62 -16.18
C VAL A 165 -4.33 -36.60 -15.44
N ALA A 166 -4.36 -35.34 -15.89
CA ALA A 166 -5.21 -34.31 -15.31
C ALA A 166 -6.71 -34.69 -15.39
N LYS A 167 -7.14 -35.24 -16.52
CA LYS A 167 -8.52 -35.69 -16.73
C LYS A 167 -8.88 -36.92 -15.88
N ALA A 168 -7.97 -37.89 -15.76
CA ALA A 168 -8.18 -39.09 -14.95
C ALA A 168 -8.26 -38.79 -13.46
N LEU A 169 -7.47 -37.84 -12.98
CA LEU A 169 -7.46 -37.41 -11.58
C LEU A 169 -8.50 -36.32 -11.26
N GLY A 170 -9.18 -35.76 -12.27
CA GLY A 170 -10.17 -34.69 -12.09
C GLY A 170 -9.57 -33.38 -11.56
N ILE A 171 -8.27 -33.15 -11.78
CA ILE A 171 -7.55 -31.97 -11.30
C ILE A 171 -7.18 -31.02 -12.44
N ALA A 172 -6.94 -29.75 -12.10
CA ALA A 172 -6.44 -28.78 -13.07
C ALA A 172 -5.06 -29.18 -13.60
N ILE A 173 -4.81 -28.98 -14.90
CA ILE A 173 -3.56 -29.36 -15.55
C ILE A 173 -2.32 -28.69 -14.94
N SER A 174 -2.45 -27.45 -14.49
CA SER A 174 -1.39 -26.72 -13.79
C SER A 174 -1.04 -27.37 -12.45
N HIS A 175 -2.02 -27.97 -11.77
CA HIS A 175 -1.81 -28.71 -10.54
C HIS A 175 -1.09 -30.03 -10.80
N THR A 176 -1.45 -30.73 -11.88
CA THR A 176 -0.74 -31.94 -12.31
C THR A 176 0.75 -31.66 -12.56
N TYR A 177 1.08 -30.61 -13.33
CA TYR A 177 2.48 -30.26 -13.58
C TYR A 177 3.23 -29.85 -12.30
N ARG A 178 2.56 -29.23 -11.34
CA ARG A 178 3.16 -28.95 -10.03
C ARG A 178 3.52 -30.24 -9.29
N ILE A 179 2.63 -31.24 -9.27
CA ILE A 179 2.88 -32.54 -8.62
C ILE A 179 4.05 -33.25 -9.32
N LEU A 180 4.07 -33.25 -10.65
CA LEU A 180 5.16 -33.87 -11.42
C LEU A 180 6.52 -33.22 -11.12
N ALA A 181 6.56 -31.89 -11.04
CA ALA A 181 7.76 -31.13 -10.73
C ALA A 181 8.21 -31.29 -9.26
N GLU A 182 7.28 -31.36 -8.31
CA GLU A 182 7.59 -31.53 -6.88
C GLU A 182 8.15 -32.93 -6.55
N HIS A 183 7.85 -33.94 -7.38
CA HIS A 183 8.20 -35.34 -7.14
C HIS A 183 9.13 -35.95 -8.21
N ASP A 184 9.72 -35.12 -9.06
CA ASP A 184 10.64 -35.49 -10.16
C ASP A 184 10.09 -36.59 -11.09
N ILE A 185 8.79 -36.53 -11.41
CA ILE A 185 8.10 -37.50 -12.27
C ILE A 185 8.12 -36.99 -13.71
N THR A 186 8.65 -37.81 -14.62
CA THR A 186 8.60 -37.55 -16.06
C THR A 186 7.54 -38.42 -16.70
N LEU A 187 6.57 -37.79 -17.38
CA LEU A 187 5.53 -38.49 -18.14
C LEU A 187 5.97 -38.71 -19.59
N ASN A 188 5.45 -39.75 -20.21
CA ASN A 188 5.69 -40.02 -21.62
C ASN A 188 4.97 -38.99 -22.51
N SER A 189 5.69 -37.94 -22.92
CA SER A 189 5.16 -36.86 -23.76
C SER A 189 4.96 -37.25 -25.24
N ALA A 190 5.34 -38.48 -25.63
CA ALA A 190 5.44 -38.88 -27.04
C ALA A 190 4.10 -39.28 -27.69
N ARG A 191 3.01 -39.44 -26.94
CA ARG A 191 1.69 -39.80 -27.49
C ARG A 191 0.86 -38.56 -27.87
N ARG A 192 1.33 -37.78 -28.85
CA ARG A 192 0.43 -36.93 -29.64
C ARG A 192 -0.09 -37.76 -30.80
N LYS A 193 -1.25 -38.40 -30.62
CA LYS A 193 -2.04 -38.96 -31.73
C LYS A 193 -3.24 -38.06 -31.98
#